data_AF-A0A9D4DVF0-F1
#
_entry.id   AF-A0A9D4DVF0-F1
#
_cell.length_a   1.000
_cell.length_b   1.000
_cell.length_c   1.000
_cell.angle_alpha   90.00
_cell.angle_beta   90.00
_cell.angle_gamma   90.00
#
_symmetry.space_group_name_H-M   'P 1'
#
loop_
_entity.id
_entity.type
_entity.pdbx_description
1 polymer ?
#
loop_
_entity_poly.entity_id
_entity_poly.type
_entity_poly.pdbx_seq_one_letter_code
_entity_poly.pdbx_strand_id
1 'polypeptide(L)'
;MTISFFQNETVNITIPQNGTTYGGMCSKPDGTNQLNINFLDNWNLTFIFANSSTLNNSYEWQLVILNYIIDSSYFPNATNLGKHNLTLTFPNGTNAAQFNGSYRCDRTRDIPLSMGVTMTMMNLSYRAFGSDSHTDISSESELFAHVS
;
A
#
# COMPACT_ATOMS: atom_id res chain seq x y z
N MET A 1 33.23 -31.38 -2.24
CA MET A 1 33.07 -29.96 -2.59
C MET A 1 31.71 -29.83 -3.24
N THR A 2 30.76 -29.27 -2.52
CA THR A 2 29.42 -28.99 -3.05
C THR A 2 29.20 -27.52 -2.79
N ILE A 3 29.23 -26.74 -3.85
CA ILE A 3 28.91 -25.32 -3.84
C ILE A 3 27.39 -25.25 -3.95
N SER A 4 26.73 -24.76 -2.91
CA SER A 4 25.30 -24.49 -2.88
C SER A 4 25.10 -22.99 -2.76
N PHE A 5 24.43 -22.38 -3.74
CA PHE A 5 23.91 -21.03 -3.66
C PHE A 5 22.44 -21.03 -4.05
N PHE A 6 21.56 -21.04 -3.04
CA PHE A 6 20.19 -20.52 -3.12
C PHE A 6 19.80 -20.12 -1.70
N GLN A 7 20.28 -18.96 -1.25
CA GLN A 7 19.70 -18.33 -0.06
C GLN A 7 18.53 -17.47 -0.56
N ASN A 8 17.32 -17.82 -0.12
CA ASN A 8 16.17 -16.93 -0.21
C ASN A 8 16.40 -15.82 0.82
N GLU A 9 17.17 -14.81 0.44
CA GLU A 9 17.37 -13.61 1.25
C GLU A 9 16.12 -12.76 1.19
N THR A 10 15.71 -12.23 2.33
CA THR A 10 14.49 -11.45 2.46
C THR A 10 14.85 -10.08 3.04
N VAL A 11 14.30 -9.02 2.45
CA VAL A 11 14.61 -7.65 2.83
C VAL A 11 13.35 -6.95 3.34
N ASN A 12 13.45 -6.40 4.55
CA ASN A 12 12.38 -5.61 5.17
C ASN A 12 12.56 -4.14 4.80
N ILE A 13 11.56 -3.55 4.14
CA ILE A 13 11.58 -2.14 3.75
C ILE A 13 10.48 -1.40 4.49
N THR A 14 10.88 -0.60 5.48
CA THR A 14 9.93 0.23 6.23
C THR A 14 9.61 1.50 5.43
N ILE A 15 8.32 1.79 5.26
CA ILE A 15 7.90 3.08 4.69
C ILE A 15 8.13 4.12 5.79
N PRO A 16 9.02 5.09 5.57
CA PRO A 16 9.39 6.00 6.63
C PRO A 16 8.24 6.96 6.93
N GLN A 17 8.12 7.38 8.18
CA GLN A 17 7.04 8.27 8.64
C GLN A 17 7.03 9.62 7.90
N ASN A 18 8.19 10.05 7.40
CA ASN A 18 8.35 11.25 6.57
C ASN A 18 8.16 11.00 5.07
N GLY A 19 7.58 9.87 4.67
CA GLY A 19 7.22 9.60 3.28
C GLY A 19 6.40 10.76 2.72
N THR A 20 6.80 11.25 1.54
CA THR A 20 6.12 12.40 0.93
C THR A 20 4.90 11.90 0.17
N THR A 21 3.74 12.50 0.43
CA THR A 21 2.57 12.32 -0.42
C THR A 21 2.68 13.26 -1.62
N TYR A 22 2.46 12.76 -2.83
CA TYR A 22 2.54 13.59 -4.05
C TYR A 22 1.51 13.17 -5.08
N GLY A 23 0.76 14.14 -5.61
CA GLY A 23 -0.17 13.90 -6.72
C GLY A 23 -1.34 12.98 -6.37
N GLY A 24 -1.71 12.88 -5.08
CA GLY A 24 -2.98 12.29 -4.69
C GLY A 24 -4.13 13.04 -5.34
N MET A 25 -5.20 12.33 -5.67
CA MET A 25 -6.36 12.91 -6.35
C MET A 25 -7.63 12.56 -5.58
N CYS A 26 -8.39 13.59 -5.22
CA CYS A 26 -9.76 13.43 -4.75
C CYS A 26 -10.70 13.53 -5.95
N SER A 27 -11.73 12.69 -6.00
CA SER A 27 -12.81 12.74 -6.98
C SER A 27 -12.30 12.70 -8.42
N LYS A 28 -11.51 11.67 -8.75
CA LYS A 28 -11.11 11.40 -10.13
C LYS A 28 -12.34 11.22 -11.02
N PRO A 29 -12.25 11.45 -12.34
CA PRO A 29 -13.39 11.35 -13.26
C PRO A 29 -14.10 9.99 -13.25
N ASP A 30 -13.42 8.93 -12.80
CA ASP A 30 -13.94 7.57 -12.63
C ASP A 30 -14.63 7.34 -11.27
N GLY A 31 -14.76 8.38 -10.44
CA GLY A 31 -15.37 8.30 -9.11
C GLY A 31 -14.44 7.71 -8.04
N THR A 32 -13.14 7.65 -8.28
CA THR A 32 -12.16 7.13 -7.30
C THR A 32 -11.39 8.23 -6.57
N ASN A 33 -10.83 7.89 -5.42
CA ASN A 33 -9.82 8.67 -4.71
C ASN A 33 -8.48 7.93 -4.73
N GLN A 34 -7.39 8.68 -4.81
CA GLN A 34 -6.06 8.13 -4.94
C GLN A 34 -5.12 8.77 -3.91
N LEU A 35 -4.45 7.93 -3.12
CA LEU A 35 -3.35 8.32 -2.23
C LEU A 35 -2.05 7.74 -2.79
N ASN A 36 -1.07 8.61 -3.02
CA ASN A 36 0.25 8.22 -3.48
C ASN A 36 1.27 8.55 -2.39
N ILE A 37 2.09 7.57 -2.04
CA ILE A 37 3.18 7.69 -1.07
C ILE A 37 4.48 7.41 -1.81
N ASN A 38 5.35 8.41 -1.91
CA ASN A 38 6.71 8.22 -2.37
C ASN A 38 7.63 7.96 -1.18
N PHE A 39 8.47 6.95 -1.30
CA PHE A 39 9.44 6.57 -0.29
C PHE A 39 10.70 6.05 -0.96
N LEU A 40 11.83 6.14 -0.27
CA LEU A 40 13.16 5.81 -0.81
C LEU A 40 13.44 6.50 -2.16
N ASP A 41 14.44 6.02 -2.89
CA ASP A 41 14.84 6.55 -4.20
C ASP A 41 13.87 6.11 -5.31
N ASN A 42 12.73 6.79 -5.39
CA ASN A 42 11.68 6.63 -6.41
C ASN A 42 10.80 5.39 -6.28
N TRP A 43 10.63 4.86 -5.07
CA TRP A 43 9.57 3.87 -4.84
C TRP A 43 8.27 4.60 -4.58
N ASN A 44 7.17 4.03 -5.06
CA ASN A 44 5.85 4.63 -4.93
C ASN A 44 4.82 3.57 -4.57
N LEU A 45 4.05 3.83 -3.52
CA LEU A 45 2.89 3.04 -3.13
C LEU A 45 1.63 3.88 -3.38
N THR A 46 0.74 3.36 -4.20
CA THR A 46 -0.52 3.98 -4.55
C THR A 46 -1.68 3.17 -4.00
N PHE A 47 -2.56 3.81 -3.25
CA PHE A 47 -3.84 3.29 -2.79
C PHE A 47 -4.96 3.94 -3.59
N ILE A 48 -5.88 3.13 -4.12
CA ILE A 48 -7.08 3.64 -4.80
C ILE A 48 -8.31 3.16 -4.04
N PHE A 49 -9.15 4.13 -3.70
CA PHE A 49 -10.42 3.94 -3.02
C PHE A 49 -11.55 4.21 -4.01
N ALA A 50 -12.60 3.39 -3.97
CA ALA A 50 -13.76 3.52 -4.83
C ALA A 50 -15.04 3.39 -4.02
N ASN A 51 -16.16 3.82 -4.60
CA ASN A 51 -17.47 3.50 -4.05
C ASN A 51 -17.67 1.98 -4.04
N SER A 52 -18.17 1.43 -2.94
CA SER A 52 -18.48 0.01 -2.87
C SER A 52 -19.66 -0.31 -3.79
N SER A 53 -19.49 -1.32 -4.63
CA SER A 53 -20.56 -1.81 -5.50
C SER A 53 -21.53 -2.78 -4.81
N THR A 54 -21.14 -3.29 -3.63
CA THR A 54 -21.89 -4.30 -2.87
C THR A 54 -22.50 -3.72 -1.59
N LEU A 55 -21.92 -2.65 -1.04
CA LEU A 55 -22.39 -2.03 0.19
C LEU A 55 -22.92 -0.63 -0.08
N ASN A 56 -24.17 -0.39 0.31
CA ASN A 56 -24.79 0.92 0.17
C ASN A 56 -24.04 1.97 0.99
N ASN A 57 -23.91 3.17 0.45
CA ASN A 57 -23.34 4.35 1.11
C ASN A 57 -21.94 4.10 1.73
N SER A 58 -21.14 3.28 1.05
CA SER A 58 -19.81 2.87 1.52
C SER A 58 -18.76 3.11 0.44
N TYR A 59 -17.53 3.29 0.88
CA TYR A 59 -16.34 3.21 0.04
C TYR A 59 -15.48 2.02 0.47
N GLU A 60 -14.63 1.57 -0.43
CA GLU A 60 -13.73 0.45 -0.19
C GLU A 60 -12.37 0.70 -0.82
N TRP A 61 -11.40 -0.05 -0.32
CA TRP A 61 -10.07 -0.06 -0.90
C TRP A 61 -10.05 -1.03 -2.06
N GLN A 62 -9.93 -0.48 -3.26
CA GLN A 62 -10.07 -1.22 -4.51
C GLN A 62 -8.74 -1.78 -5.01
N LEU A 63 -7.69 -0.95 -5.00
CA LEU A 63 -6.42 -1.28 -5.63
C LEU A 63 -5.23 -0.82 -4.79
N VAL A 64 -4.16 -1.61 -4.84
CA VAL A 64 -2.80 -1.23 -4.44
C VAL A 64 -1.90 -1.36 -5.63
N ILE A 65 -1.07 -0.35 -5.84
CA ILE A 65 0.02 -0.41 -6.81
C ILE A 65 1.32 -0.09 -6.08
N LEU A 66 2.29 -1.00 -6.13
CA LEU A 66 3.64 -0.78 -5.63
C LEU A 66 4.60 -0.71 -6.83
N ASN A 67 5.26 0.43 -6.99
CA ASN A 67 6.39 0.61 -7.88
C ASN A 67 7.67 0.60 -7.03
N TYR A 68 8.60 -0.29 -7.33
CA TYR A 68 9.87 -0.39 -6.61
C TYR A 68 11.02 -0.73 -7.54
N ILE A 69 12.25 -0.60 -7.03
CA ILE A 69 13.48 -0.85 -7.78
C ILE A 69 14.27 -1.92 -7.03
N ILE A 70 14.62 -3.01 -7.71
CA ILE A 70 15.61 -3.95 -7.20
C ILE A 70 16.98 -3.48 -7.71
N ASP A 71 17.82 -3.07 -6.78
CA ASP A 71 19.22 -2.70 -7.03
C ASP A 71 20.13 -3.30 -5.97
N SER A 72 21.44 -3.21 -6.19
CA SER A 72 22.44 -3.79 -5.31
C SER A 72 22.61 -3.07 -3.96
N SER A 73 21.99 -1.90 -3.77
CA SER A 73 22.05 -1.17 -2.50
C SER A 73 21.12 -1.78 -1.45
N TYR A 74 19.95 -2.26 -1.88
CA TYR A 74 18.99 -2.95 -1.02
C TYR A 74 19.05 -4.48 -1.17
N PHE A 75 19.42 -4.98 -2.35
CA PHE A 75 19.45 -6.40 -2.69
C PHE A 75 20.81 -6.77 -3.33
N PRO A 76 21.90 -6.85 -2.55
CA PRO A 76 23.27 -7.01 -3.07
C PRO A 76 23.47 -8.30 -3.89
N ASN A 77 22.66 -9.33 -3.63
CA ASN A 77 22.74 -10.63 -4.30
C ASN A 77 21.64 -10.85 -5.35
N ALA A 78 20.80 -9.84 -5.61
CA ALA A 78 19.71 -9.99 -6.59
C ALA A 78 20.24 -10.07 -8.01
N THR A 79 19.72 -11.03 -8.76
CA THR A 79 20.01 -11.20 -10.19
C THR A 79 19.01 -10.48 -11.08
N ASN A 80 17.79 -10.24 -10.57
CA ASN A 80 16.68 -9.61 -11.30
C ASN A 80 16.57 -8.11 -10.99
N LEU A 81 17.63 -7.37 -11.31
CA LEU A 81 17.69 -5.92 -11.09
C LEU A 81 16.72 -5.16 -12.01
N GLY A 82 16.25 -3.99 -11.56
CA GLY A 82 15.43 -3.09 -12.36
C GLY A 82 14.15 -2.62 -11.67
N LYS A 83 13.28 -1.96 -12.45
CA LYS A 83 11.99 -1.44 -12.00
C LYS A 83 10.93 -2.54 -12.05
N HIS A 84 10.13 -2.61 -10.99
CA HIS A 84 9.03 -3.55 -10.86
C HIS A 84 7.74 -2.79 -10.51
N ASN A 85 6.61 -3.25 -11.05
CA ASN A 85 5.29 -2.72 -10.78
C ASN A 85 4.40 -3.90 -10.37
N LEU A 86 3.89 -3.86 -9.14
CA LEU A 86 2.96 -4.85 -8.61
C LEU A 86 1.61 -4.19 -8.42
N THR A 87 0.55 -4.89 -8.80
CA THR A 87 -0.82 -4.43 -8.64
C THR A 87 -1.64 -5.51 -7.96
N LEU A 88 -2.32 -5.14 -6.87
CA LEU A 88 -3.27 -6.01 -6.17
C LEU A 88 -4.65 -5.37 -6.16
N THR A 89 -5.62 -6.05 -6.77
CA THR A 89 -7.04 -5.69 -6.72
C THR A 89 -7.71 -6.45 -5.58
N PHE A 90 -8.42 -5.74 -4.71
CA PHE A 90 -9.20 -6.37 -3.66
C PHE A 90 -10.58 -6.80 -4.15
N PRO A 91 -11.14 -7.90 -3.62
CA PRO A 91 -12.55 -8.23 -3.83
C PRO A 91 -13.48 -7.14 -3.27
N ASN A 92 -14.62 -6.93 -3.92
CA ASN A 92 -15.62 -5.95 -3.47
C ASN A 92 -16.06 -6.23 -2.02
N GLY A 93 -16.26 -5.16 -1.24
CA GLY A 93 -16.58 -5.19 0.18
C GLY A 93 -15.37 -5.36 1.09
N THR A 94 -14.17 -5.61 0.55
CA THR A 94 -12.96 -5.76 1.37
C THR A 94 -12.51 -4.40 1.93
N ASN A 95 -12.22 -4.37 3.23
CA ASN A 95 -11.80 -3.17 3.95
C ASN A 95 -12.78 -1.98 3.81
N ALA A 96 -14.06 -2.23 3.56
CA ALA A 96 -15.02 -1.15 3.33
C ALA A 96 -15.34 -0.34 4.60
N ALA A 97 -15.72 0.92 4.40
CA ALA A 97 -16.23 1.82 5.43
C ALA A 97 -17.37 2.69 4.89
N GLN A 98 -18.25 3.13 5.79
CA GLN A 98 -19.34 4.05 5.44
C GLN A 98 -18.78 5.43 5.08
N PHE A 99 -19.42 6.17 4.17
CA PHE A 99 -18.96 7.53 3.78
C PHE A 99 -18.87 8.53 4.95
N ASN A 100 -19.67 8.33 6.00
CA ASN A 100 -19.65 9.15 7.21
C ASN A 100 -18.75 8.59 8.32
N GLY A 101 -17.97 7.55 8.04
CA GLY A 101 -17.09 6.89 9.01
C GLY A 101 -15.65 6.77 8.52
N SER A 102 -14.88 5.95 9.23
CA SER A 102 -13.52 5.56 8.87
C SER A 102 -13.39 4.04 8.96
N TYR A 103 -12.49 3.47 8.17
CA TYR A 103 -12.05 2.10 8.38
C TYR A 103 -10.99 2.09 9.49
N ARG A 104 -11.03 1.09 10.37
CA ARG A 104 -10.00 0.86 11.39
C ARG A 104 -9.69 -0.63 11.53
N CYS A 105 -8.41 -0.98 11.53
CA CYS A 105 -7.90 -2.31 11.79
C CYS A 105 -6.64 -2.22 12.66
N ASP A 106 -6.79 -2.50 13.96
CA ASP A 106 -5.69 -2.50 14.93
C ASP A 106 -4.84 -3.78 14.89
N ARG A 107 -5.04 -4.65 13.89
CA ARG A 107 -4.31 -5.92 13.75
C ARG A 107 -3.27 -5.81 12.65
N THR A 108 -2.14 -6.48 12.85
CA THR A 108 -1.18 -6.71 11.77
C THR A 108 -1.81 -7.53 10.66
N ARG A 109 -1.64 -7.10 9.42
CA ARG A 109 -2.12 -7.81 8.23
C ARG A 109 -1.02 -7.92 7.19
N ASP A 110 -0.79 -9.13 6.74
CA ASP A 110 0.10 -9.43 5.62
C ASP A 110 -0.72 -9.54 4.34
N ILE A 111 -0.38 -8.73 3.34
CA ILE A 111 -1.06 -8.62 2.06
C ILE A 111 -0.10 -9.02 0.94
N PRO A 112 -0.27 -10.19 0.32
CA PRO A 112 0.60 -10.61 -0.77
C PRO A 112 0.33 -9.76 -2.03
N LEU A 113 1.33 -9.02 -2.51
CA LEU A 113 1.24 -8.17 -3.69
C LEU A 113 1.64 -8.88 -5.00
N SER A 114 2.23 -10.08 -4.91
CA SER A 114 2.82 -10.95 -5.95
C SER A 114 4.37 -10.92 -5.98
N MET A 115 4.97 -11.85 -6.73
CA MET A 115 6.43 -11.97 -6.90
C MET A 115 7.22 -12.07 -5.58
N GLY A 116 6.69 -12.76 -4.57
CA GLY A 116 7.33 -12.85 -3.25
C GLY A 116 7.17 -11.59 -2.39
N VAL A 117 6.50 -10.54 -2.87
CA VAL A 117 6.29 -9.32 -2.09
C VAL A 117 5.04 -9.41 -1.23
N THR A 118 5.20 -9.07 0.04
CA THR A 118 4.14 -9.00 1.05
C THR A 118 4.13 -7.61 1.67
N MET A 119 3.00 -6.91 1.65
CA MET A 119 2.85 -5.66 2.37
C MET A 119 2.31 -5.95 3.77
N THR A 120 3.04 -5.53 4.81
CA THR A 120 2.65 -5.75 6.21
C THR A 120 2.14 -4.45 6.81
N MET A 121 0.85 -4.39 7.11
CA MET A 121 0.25 -3.18 7.66
C MET A 121 -0.13 -3.38 9.12
N MET A 122 0.02 -2.34 9.93
CA MET A 122 -0.38 -2.36 11.33
C MET A 122 -1.15 -1.09 11.66
N ASN A 123 -2.09 -1.17 12.60
CA ASN A 123 -2.85 -0.01 13.06
C ASN A 123 -3.45 0.81 11.91
N LEU A 124 -3.99 0.14 10.89
CA LEU A 124 -4.49 0.80 9.68
C LEU A 124 -5.77 1.55 10.01
N SER A 125 -5.77 2.86 9.79
CA SER A 125 -6.94 3.72 9.87
C SER A 125 -7.00 4.61 8.64
N TYR A 126 -8.15 4.69 7.99
CA TYR A 126 -8.30 5.59 6.84
C TYR A 126 -9.74 6.08 6.64
N ARG A 127 -9.83 7.29 6.09
CA ARG A 127 -11.06 7.90 5.60
C ARG A 127 -10.83 8.40 4.19
N ALA A 128 -11.70 8.01 3.27
CA ALA A 128 -11.71 8.52 1.90
C ALA A 128 -13.07 9.17 1.64
N PHE A 129 -13.14 10.04 0.63
CA PHE A 129 -14.37 10.75 0.23
C PHE A 129 -14.95 11.67 1.32
N GLY A 130 -14.17 11.99 2.36
CA GLY A 130 -14.52 13.00 3.35
C GLY A 130 -14.53 14.40 2.73
N SER A 131 -15.53 15.20 3.12
CA SER A 131 -15.76 16.56 2.64
C SER A 131 -15.63 17.62 3.74
N ASP A 132 -15.23 17.25 4.95
CA ASP A 132 -15.04 18.20 6.04
C ASP A 132 -13.66 18.88 5.97
N SER A 133 -13.62 20.15 6.37
CA SER A 133 -12.41 20.96 6.49
C SER A 133 -11.51 20.55 7.67
N HIS A 134 -11.73 19.35 8.22
CA HIS A 134 -11.06 18.84 9.42
C HIS A 134 -10.47 17.47 9.09
N THR A 135 -9.14 17.38 9.08
CA THR A 135 -8.40 16.13 8.84
C THR A 135 -8.31 15.24 10.09
N ASP A 136 -9.21 15.41 11.05
CA ASP A 136 -9.13 14.76 12.36
C ASP A 136 -9.59 13.30 12.29
N ILE A 137 -8.73 12.44 11.74
CA ILE A 137 -8.69 11.03 12.10
C ILE A 137 -7.73 10.97 13.29
N SER A 138 -8.24 10.69 14.49
CA SER A 138 -7.43 10.65 15.71
C SER A 138 -6.31 9.58 15.61
N SER A 139 -5.12 10.05 15.19
CA SER A 139 -3.72 9.65 15.34
C SER A 139 -3.26 8.17 15.36
N GLU A 140 -2.19 7.96 14.58
CA GLU A 140 -1.14 6.91 14.54
C GLU A 140 -1.43 5.58 13.80
N SER A 141 -1.02 5.55 12.52
CA SER A 141 -0.91 4.35 11.70
C SER A 141 0.53 4.20 11.18
N GLU A 142 1.11 3.01 11.33
CA GLU A 142 2.46 2.67 10.83
C GLU A 142 2.36 1.63 9.70
N LEU A 143 3.09 1.82 8.60
CA LEU A 143 3.01 0.99 7.40
C LEU A 143 4.37 0.33 7.10
N PHE A 144 4.38 -0.99 6.93
CA PHE A 144 5.58 -1.77 6.60
C PHE A 144 5.40 -2.49 5.25
N ALA A 145 6.49 -2.63 4.49
CA ALA A 145 6.49 -3.46 3.28
C ALA A 145 7.63 -4.50 3.37
N HIS A 146 7.33 -5.73 2.98
CA HIS A 146 8.24 -6.87 3.02
C HIS A 146 8.44 -7.41 1.61
N VAL A 147 9.70 -7.52 1.17
CA VAL A 147 10.04 -8.04 -0.17
C VAL A 147 10.87 -9.30 0.04
N SER A 148 10.34 -10.46 -0.36
CA SER A 148 11.06 -11.75 -0.35
C SER A 148 11.48 -12.21 -1.73
#